data_AF-A0A4R9PW28-F1
#
_entry.id   AF-A0A4R9PW28-F1
#
_cell.length_a   1.000
_cell.length_b   1.000
_cell.length_c   1.000
_cell.angle_alpha   90.00
_cell.angle_beta   90.00
_cell.angle_gamma   90.00
#
_symmetry.space_group_name_H-M   'P 1'
#
loop_
_entity.id
_entity.type
_entity.pdbx_description
1 polymer ?
#
loop_
_entity_poly.entity_id
_entity_poly.type
_entity_poly.pdbx_seq_one_letter_code
_entity_poly.pdbx_strand_id
1 'polypeptide(L)'
;RPMRVETWFDLASLTKVIFTTPRILALAEDGITDLDAQLISAMPDLRQYDATAWERKVTFRQCLGHQTPFPAVEPIYTYGRDPDLLRAFILQREWQAGMPVYSDINFILLGFAMERLSGKRIRA
;
A
#
# COMPACT_ATOMS: atom_id res chain seq x y z
N ARG A 1 7.80 -29.72 16.29
CA ARG A 1 8.33 -29.24 17.59
C ARG A 1 7.18 -28.57 18.34
N PRO A 2 7.05 -28.72 19.66
CA PRO A 2 6.02 -28.01 20.43
C PRO A 2 6.25 -26.49 20.37
N MET A 3 5.15 -25.73 20.33
CA MET A 3 5.17 -24.27 20.34
C MET A 3 5.60 -23.73 21.70
N ARG A 4 6.30 -22.59 21.70
CA ARG A 4 6.75 -21.84 22.89
C ARG A 4 6.32 -20.38 22.80
N VAL A 5 6.32 -19.67 23.93
CA VAL A 5 5.98 -18.23 23.99
C VAL A 5 6.87 -17.41 23.05
N GLU A 6 8.12 -17.81 22.85
CA GLU A 6 9.12 -17.11 22.02
C GLU A 6 9.08 -17.55 20.55
N THR A 7 8.09 -18.36 20.15
CA THR A 7 7.98 -18.81 18.76
C THR A 7 7.60 -17.64 17.87
N TRP A 8 8.43 -17.36 16.85
CA TRP A 8 8.16 -16.32 15.88
C TRP A 8 7.18 -16.82 14.81
N PHE A 9 6.22 -15.96 14.48
CA PHE A 9 5.26 -16.18 13.41
C PHE A 9 5.31 -15.02 12.43
N ASP A 10 5.12 -15.32 11.15
CA ASP A 10 4.70 -14.31 10.20
C ASP A 10 3.24 -13.94 10.51
N LEU A 11 3.01 -12.66 10.82
CA LEU A 11 1.68 -12.14 11.12
C LEU A 11 0.83 -11.97 9.85
N ALA A 12 1.45 -12.09 8.66
CA ALA A 12 0.79 -12.02 7.37
C ALA A 12 -0.16 -10.80 7.29
N SER A 13 -1.41 -11.04 6.91
CA SER A 13 -2.42 -9.99 6.76
C SER A 13 -2.80 -9.27 8.06
N LEU A 14 -2.47 -9.78 9.26
CA LEU A 14 -2.67 -9.01 10.49
C LEU A 14 -1.86 -7.70 10.48
N THR A 15 -0.74 -7.66 9.76
CA THR A 15 0.06 -6.44 9.54
C THR A 15 -0.78 -5.26 9.05
N LYS A 16 -1.81 -5.52 8.23
CA LYS A 16 -2.71 -4.48 7.72
C LYS A 16 -3.38 -3.71 8.85
N VAL A 17 -4.01 -4.43 9.77
CA VAL A 17 -4.86 -3.85 10.82
C VAL A 17 -4.06 -3.44 12.06
N ILE A 18 -2.99 -4.15 12.41
CA ILE A 18 -2.21 -3.86 13.63
C ILE A 18 -1.12 -2.80 13.38
N PHE A 19 -0.68 -2.62 12.14
CA PHE A 19 0.43 -1.72 11.81
C PHE A 19 0.04 -0.66 10.79
N THR A 20 -0.33 -1.03 9.56
CA THR A 20 -0.52 -0.05 8.48
C THR A 20 -1.70 0.88 8.75
N THR A 21 -2.89 0.33 9.08
CA THR A 21 -4.10 1.12 9.34
C THR A 21 -3.91 2.17 10.44
N PRO A 22 -3.50 1.85 11.67
CA PRO A 22 -3.37 2.85 12.73
C PRO A 22 -2.33 3.92 12.40
N ARG A 23 -1.28 3.60 11.63
CA ARG A 23 -0.28 4.59 11.20
C ARG A 23 -0.83 5.58 10.17
N ILE A 24 -1.59 5.10 9.19
CA ILE A 24 -2.26 6.00 8.23
C ILE A 24 -3.29 6.87 8.94
N LEU A 25 -4.06 6.30 9.88
CA LEU A 25 -5.03 7.07 10.68
C LEU A 25 -4.35 8.13 11.55
N ALA A 26 -3.20 7.81 12.18
CA ALA A 26 -2.43 8.78 12.95
C ALA A 26 -1.90 9.93 12.07
N LEU A 27 -1.37 9.62 10.87
CA LEU A 27 -0.96 10.67 9.92
C LEU A 27 -2.13 11.56 9.50
N ALA A 28 -3.34 11.01 9.40
CA ALA A 28 -4.53 11.79 9.09
C ALA A 28 -5.00 12.65 10.28
N GLU A 29 -4.95 12.09 11.50
CA GLU A 29 -5.24 12.80 12.74
C GLU A 29 -4.28 13.98 12.97
N ASP A 30 -2.99 13.80 12.65
CA ASP A 30 -1.95 14.83 12.72
C ASP A 30 -2.06 15.87 11.58
N GLY A 31 -3.00 15.72 10.66
CA GLY A 31 -3.18 16.61 9.50
C GLY A 31 -2.09 16.52 8.44
N ILE A 32 -1.24 15.48 8.49
CA ILE A 32 -0.19 15.23 7.49
C ILE A 32 -0.81 14.76 6.16
N THR A 33 -1.96 14.09 6.22
CA THR A 33 -2.73 13.70 5.05
C THR A 33 -4.24 13.76 5.33
N ASP A 34 -5.06 13.71 4.30
CA ASP A 34 -6.51 13.55 4.42
C ASP A 34 -6.89 12.16 3.89
N LEU A 35 -7.77 11.46 4.59
CA LEU A 35 -8.25 10.14 4.15
C LEU A 35 -8.96 10.21 2.79
N ASP A 36 -9.56 11.35 2.46
CA ASP A 36 -10.24 11.57 1.18
C ASP A 36 -9.31 12.17 0.10
N ALA A 37 -8.05 12.49 0.45
CA ALA A 37 -7.05 12.83 -0.56
C ALA A 37 -6.68 11.63 -1.43
N GLN A 38 -6.35 11.90 -2.69
CA GLN A 38 -5.82 10.89 -3.60
C GLN A 38 -4.43 10.46 -3.15
N LEU A 39 -4.08 9.18 -3.36
CA LEU A 39 -2.75 8.65 -3.02
C LEU A 39 -1.61 9.43 -3.71
N ILE A 40 -1.87 10.02 -4.88
CA ILE A 40 -0.89 10.81 -5.61
C ILE A 40 -0.44 12.07 -4.87
N SER A 41 -1.16 12.50 -3.83
CA SER A 41 -0.70 13.56 -2.93
C SER A 41 0.60 13.20 -2.19
N ALA A 42 0.78 11.92 -1.85
CA ALA A 42 2.02 11.38 -1.28
C ALA A 42 2.91 10.71 -2.33
N MET A 43 2.32 10.20 -3.42
CA MET A 43 2.99 9.43 -4.47
C MET A 43 2.73 10.00 -5.86
N PRO A 44 3.26 11.20 -6.19
CA PRO A 44 2.99 11.87 -7.46
C PRO A 44 3.41 11.04 -8.69
N ASP A 45 4.37 10.13 -8.49
CA ASP A 45 4.91 9.23 -9.50
C ASP A 45 4.04 7.98 -9.77
N LEU A 46 2.98 7.70 -9.01
CA LEU A 46 2.06 6.59 -9.29
C LEU A 46 1.41 6.79 -10.68
N ARG A 47 1.66 5.90 -11.63
CA ARG A 47 1.22 6.00 -13.04
C ARG A 47 1.54 7.37 -13.68
N GLN A 48 2.72 7.93 -13.39
CA GLN A 48 3.07 9.32 -13.78
C GLN A 48 3.00 9.64 -15.27
N TYR A 49 3.15 8.63 -16.14
CA TYR A 49 3.11 8.81 -17.59
C TYR A 49 1.70 8.81 -18.18
N ASP A 50 0.67 8.54 -17.37
CA ASP A 50 -0.73 8.60 -17.76
C ASP A 50 -1.53 9.33 -16.67
N ALA A 51 -1.72 10.64 -16.87
CA ALA A 51 -2.47 11.47 -15.93
C ALA A 51 -3.95 11.07 -15.80
N THR A 52 -4.49 10.30 -16.75
CA THR A 52 -5.90 9.87 -16.76
C THR A 52 -6.14 8.52 -16.09
N ALA A 53 -5.05 7.79 -15.80
CA ALA A 53 -5.04 6.50 -15.13
C ALA A 53 -5.91 6.48 -13.87
N TRP A 54 -6.75 5.46 -13.74
CA TRP A 54 -7.71 5.36 -12.63
C TRP A 54 -7.02 5.19 -11.29
N GLU A 55 -5.83 4.58 -11.27
CA GLU A 55 -4.98 4.39 -10.09
C GLU A 55 -4.61 5.72 -9.45
N ARG A 56 -4.52 6.81 -10.24
CA ARG A 56 -4.23 8.16 -9.74
C ARG A 56 -5.39 8.78 -8.98
N LYS A 57 -6.60 8.23 -9.12
CA LYS A 57 -7.83 8.78 -8.53
C LYS A 57 -8.22 8.13 -7.20
N VAL A 58 -7.56 7.03 -6.82
CA VAL A 58 -7.89 6.32 -5.58
C VAL A 58 -7.46 7.10 -4.34
N THR A 59 -8.27 7.04 -3.28
CA THR A 59 -8.00 7.75 -2.02
C THR A 59 -7.44 6.83 -0.93
N PHE A 60 -6.85 7.42 0.11
CA PHE A 60 -6.40 6.66 1.29
C PHE A 60 -7.56 5.86 1.92
N ARG A 61 -8.75 6.47 2.05
CA ARG A 61 -9.96 5.83 2.58
C ARG A 61 -10.37 4.63 1.74
N GLN A 62 -10.38 4.77 0.42
CA GLN A 62 -10.72 3.67 -0.47
C GLN A 62 -9.72 2.53 -0.36
N CYS A 63 -8.42 2.83 -0.29
CA CYS A 63 -7.40 1.80 -0.10
C CYS A 63 -7.56 1.07 1.24
N LEU A 64 -7.72 1.81 2.35
CA LEU A 64 -7.95 1.24 3.68
C LEU A 64 -9.18 0.32 3.73
N GLY A 65 -10.25 0.71 3.04
CA GLY A 65 -11.51 -0.02 2.99
C GLY A 65 -11.59 -1.11 1.92
N HIS A 66 -10.52 -1.36 1.16
CA HIS A 66 -10.56 -2.26 0.00
C HIS A 66 -11.60 -1.89 -1.07
N GLN A 67 -11.88 -0.59 -1.23
CA GLN A 67 -12.91 -0.02 -2.12
C GLN A 67 -12.31 0.47 -3.45
N THR A 68 -11.29 -0.22 -3.96
CA THR A 68 -10.55 0.18 -5.16
C THR A 68 -10.58 -0.92 -6.22
N PRO A 69 -10.45 -0.60 -7.51
CA PRO A 69 -10.35 -1.61 -8.58
C PRO A 69 -9.09 -2.48 -8.61
N PHE A 70 -8.13 -2.30 -7.70
CA PHE A 70 -6.91 -3.10 -7.65
C PHE A 70 -7.20 -4.59 -7.43
N PRO A 71 -6.39 -5.51 -8.01
CA PRO A 71 -6.57 -6.94 -7.83
C PRO A 71 -6.33 -7.36 -6.38
N ALA A 72 -6.86 -8.52 -6.00
CA ALA A 72 -6.67 -9.07 -4.67
C ALA A 72 -5.19 -9.36 -4.37
N VAL A 73 -4.52 -10.00 -5.32
CA VAL A 73 -3.11 -10.41 -5.24
C VAL A 73 -2.47 -10.26 -6.61
N GLU A 74 -1.17 -9.93 -6.63
CA GLU A 74 -0.29 -10.05 -7.78
C GLU A 74 0.95 -10.81 -7.31
N PRO A 75 1.44 -11.82 -8.05
CA PRO A 75 2.61 -12.61 -7.66
C PRO A 75 3.92 -11.82 -7.87
N ILE A 76 4.02 -10.63 -7.27
CA ILE A 76 5.15 -9.69 -7.40
C ILE A 76 6.49 -10.32 -7.00
N TYR A 77 6.46 -11.30 -6.09
CA TYR A 77 7.64 -12.04 -5.62
C TYR A 77 8.30 -12.90 -6.71
N THR A 78 7.64 -13.08 -7.86
CA THR A 78 8.20 -13.82 -9.00
C THR A 78 9.10 -12.95 -9.89
N TYR A 79 9.07 -11.62 -9.71
CA TYR A 79 9.87 -10.66 -10.49
C TYR A 79 11.23 -10.33 -9.86
N GLY A 80 11.61 -11.03 -8.79
CA GLY A 80 12.88 -10.84 -8.09
C GLY A 80 12.71 -10.37 -6.65
N ARG A 81 13.82 -9.88 -6.06
CA ARG A 81 13.86 -9.47 -4.64
C ARG A 81 14.42 -8.07 -4.41
N ASP A 82 14.76 -7.34 -5.47
CA ASP A 82 15.19 -5.94 -5.35
C ASP A 82 13.98 -5.07 -4.96
N PRO A 83 13.99 -4.47 -3.76
CA PRO A 83 12.84 -3.73 -3.25
C PRO A 83 12.57 -2.43 -4.03
N ASP A 84 13.60 -1.80 -4.61
CA ASP A 84 13.45 -0.56 -5.36
C ASP A 84 12.94 -0.85 -6.78
N LEU A 85 13.42 -1.93 -7.40
CA LEU A 85 12.87 -2.42 -8.67
C LEU A 85 11.40 -2.80 -8.53
N LEU A 86 11.04 -3.58 -7.50
CA LEU A 86 9.65 -3.99 -7.26
C LEU A 86 8.75 -2.79 -6.96
N ARG A 87 9.25 -1.79 -6.24
CA ARG A 87 8.52 -0.53 -6.03
C ARG A 87 8.26 0.20 -7.33
N ALA A 88 9.29 0.40 -8.15
CA ALA A 88 9.15 1.05 -9.45
C ALA A 88 8.16 0.31 -10.35
N PHE A 89 8.24 -1.03 -10.37
CA PHE A 89 7.28 -1.88 -11.06
C PHE A 89 5.85 -1.65 -10.57
N ILE A 90 5.58 -1.69 -9.26
CA ILE A 90 4.23 -1.50 -8.71
C ILE A 90 3.68 -0.10 -9.02
N LEU A 91 4.52 0.94 -8.92
CA LEU A 91 4.12 2.32 -9.16
C LEU A 91 3.80 2.61 -10.64
N GLN A 92 4.42 1.90 -11.57
CA GLN A 92 4.22 2.13 -13.01
C GLN A 92 3.34 1.09 -13.70
N ARG A 93 3.14 -0.08 -13.10
CA ARG A 93 2.29 -1.14 -13.67
C ARG A 93 0.90 -0.61 -13.95
N GLU A 94 0.41 -0.86 -15.15
CA GLU A 94 -1.00 -0.69 -15.49
C GLU A 94 -1.78 -1.82 -14.83
N TRP A 95 -2.68 -1.47 -13.92
CA TRP A 95 -3.48 -2.45 -13.20
C TRP A 95 -4.81 -2.67 -13.91
N GLN A 96 -5.16 -3.93 -14.14
CA GLN A 96 -6.48 -4.26 -14.67
C GLN A 96 -7.54 -3.92 -13.61
N ALA A 97 -8.40 -2.96 -13.94
CA ALA A 97 -9.49 -2.55 -13.06
C ALA A 97 -10.51 -3.69 -12.90
N GLY A 98 -10.75 -4.11 -11.66
CA GLY A 98 -11.77 -5.07 -11.29
C GLY A 98 -12.83 -4.47 -10.37
N MET A 99 -13.71 -5.34 -9.87
CA MET A 99 -14.59 -4.99 -8.75
C MET A 99 -13.77 -4.85 -7.46
N PRO A 100 -14.18 -4.00 -6.51
CA PRO A 100 -13.52 -3.90 -5.22
C PRO A 100 -13.46 -5.24 -4.49
N VAL A 101 -12.26 -5.63 -4.08
CA VAL A 101 -11.96 -6.89 -3.38
C VAL A 101 -10.89 -6.64 -2.32
N TYR A 102 -10.81 -7.55 -1.35
CA TYR A 102 -9.70 -7.58 -0.39
C TYR A 102 -8.36 -7.66 -1.14
N SER A 103 -7.52 -6.62 -0.99
CA SER A 103 -6.36 -6.37 -1.85
C SER A 103 -5.08 -6.10 -1.07
N ASP A 104 -4.04 -6.88 -1.38
CA ASP A 104 -2.68 -6.63 -0.91
C ASP A 104 -2.08 -5.39 -1.56
N ILE A 105 -2.43 -5.10 -2.82
CA ILE A 105 -1.91 -3.94 -3.56
C ILE A 105 -2.26 -2.63 -2.87
N ASN A 106 -3.47 -2.51 -2.33
CA ASN A 106 -3.88 -1.35 -1.53
C ASN A 106 -2.93 -1.09 -0.38
N PHE A 107 -2.59 -2.13 0.37
CA PHE A 107 -1.77 -1.99 1.56
C PHE A 107 -0.29 -1.83 1.25
N ILE A 108 0.18 -2.34 0.11
CA ILE A 108 1.52 -2.05 -0.39
C ILE A 108 1.62 -0.56 -0.75
N LEU A 109 0.64 -0.03 -1.49
CA LEU A 109 0.59 1.40 -1.84
C LEU A 109 0.46 2.30 -0.60
N LEU A 110 -0.36 1.93 0.39
CA LEU A 110 -0.43 2.64 1.67
C LEU A 110 0.91 2.61 2.41
N GLY A 111 1.63 1.48 2.37
CA GLY A 111 2.98 1.37 2.91
C GLY A 111 3.94 2.35 2.24
N PHE A 112 3.91 2.46 0.91
CA PHE A 112 4.73 3.43 0.17
C PHE A 112 4.37 4.87 0.49
N ALA A 113 3.07 5.20 0.59
CA ALA A 113 2.61 6.53 0.97
C ALA A 113 3.08 6.90 2.38
N MET A 114 2.93 5.99 3.34
CA MET A 114 3.38 6.18 4.72
C MET A 114 4.89 6.45 4.82
N GLU A 115 5.71 5.72 4.06
CA GLU A 115 7.16 5.97 4.03
C GLU A 115 7.51 7.37 3.52
N ARG A 116 6.78 7.85 2.51
CA ARG A 116 7.00 9.18 1.94
C ARG A 116 6.54 10.29 2.87
N LEU A 117 5.36 10.14 3.47
CA LEU A 117 4.82 11.10 4.43
C LEU A 117 5.68 11.19 5.70
N SER A 118 6.32 10.09 6.10
CA SER A 118 7.19 10.05 7.29
C SER A 118 8.68 10.33 6.99
N GLY A 119 9.09 10.37 5.71
CA GLY A 119 10.49 10.51 5.31
C GLY A 119 11.39 9.34 5.72
N LYS A 120 10.82 8.17 6.07
CA LYS A 120 11.54 6.99 6.58
C LYS A 120 11.05 5.72 5.91
N ARG A 121 11.94 4.75 5.69
CA ARG A 121 11.54 3.41 5.23
C ARG A 121 10.98 2.60 6.40
N ILE A 122 10.06 1.68 6.16
CA ILE A 122 9.47 0.80 7.18
C ILE A 122 10.53 -0.09 7.85
N ARG A 123 11.62 -0.40 7.13
CA ARG A 123 12.73 -1.24 7.60
C ARG A 123 13.93 -0.45 8.14
N ALA A 124 13.88 0.88 8.13
CA ALA A 124 14.98 1.75 8.54
C ALA A 124 14.95 2.07 10.04
#